data_AF-Q1LLU2-F1
#
_entry.id   AF-Q1LLU2-F1
#
_cell.length_a   1.000
_cell.length_b   1.000
_cell.length_c   1.000
_cell.angle_alpha   90.00
_cell.angle_beta   90.00
_cell.angle_gamma   90.00
#
_symmetry.space_group_name_H-M   'P 1'
#
loop_
_entity.id
_entity.type
_entity.pdbx_description
1 polymer ?
#
loop_
_entity_poly.entity_id
_entity_poly.type
_entity_poly.pdbx_seq_one_letter_code
_entity_poly.pdbx_strand_id
1 'polypeptide(L)'
;MVDDLLARLYRVREAGYSQWLACCPACQEPGRTLLIRSNSDGFTLIHCRNGCPPGFVLHAAGVPWSVLFSDGAQRRHAWPPEWWREPPRYEREPRPMVEQ
;
A
#
# COMPACT_ATOMS: atom_id res chain seq x y z
N MET A 1 8.54 3.55 -13.05
CA MET A 1 7.32 4.39 -13.04
C MET A 1 6.11 3.49 -12.90
N VAL A 2 5.00 3.98 -12.34
CA VAL A 2 3.77 3.18 -12.12
C VAL A 2 3.25 2.50 -13.39
N ASP A 3 3.51 3.09 -14.55
CA ASP A 3 3.18 2.56 -15.87
C ASP A 3 3.77 1.16 -16.13
N ASP A 4 5.01 0.89 -15.71
CA ASP A 4 5.65 -0.44 -15.86
C ASP A 4 4.94 -1.50 -15.02
N LEU A 5 4.41 -1.13 -13.85
CA LEU A 5 3.58 -2.01 -13.04
C LEU A 5 2.23 -2.28 -13.73
N LEU A 6 1.56 -1.24 -14.24
CA LEU A 6 0.27 -1.37 -14.90
C LEU A 6 0.35 -2.22 -16.18
N ALA A 7 1.42 -2.08 -16.97
CA ALA A 7 1.64 -2.82 -18.20
C ALA A 7 1.73 -4.35 -18.01
N ARG A 8 2.08 -4.80 -16.80
CA ARG A 8 2.26 -6.22 -16.46
C ARG A 8 1.05 -6.85 -15.79
N LEU A 9 0.01 -6.07 -15.52
CA LEU A 9 -1.18 -6.51 -14.82
C LEU A 9 -2.33 -6.77 -15.79
N TYR A 10 -3.23 -7.67 -15.41
CA TYR A 10 -4.40 -8.01 -16.21
C TYR A 10 -5.64 -7.22 -15.79
N ARG A 11 -6.51 -6.91 -16.76
CA ARG A 11 -7.80 -6.22 -16.55
C ARG A 11 -7.65 -4.92 -15.76
N VAL A 12 -6.64 -4.12 -16.12
CA VAL A 12 -6.43 -2.79 -15.54
C VAL A 12 -7.56 -1.88 -15.99
N ARG A 13 -8.17 -1.18 -15.03
CA ARG A 13 -9.13 -0.10 -15.27
C ARG A 13 -8.83 1.07 -14.36
N GLU A 14 -9.05 2.27 -14.87
CA GLU A 14 -8.97 3.50 -14.09
C GLU A 14 -10.19 3.61 -13.17
N ALA A 15 -9.95 3.94 -11.90
CA ALA A 15 -11.00 4.09 -10.89
C ALA A 15 -11.09 5.50 -10.31
N GLY A 16 -10.16 6.40 -10.69
CA GLY A 16 -10.12 7.78 -10.24
C GLY A 16 -8.78 8.44 -10.56
N TYR A 17 -8.59 9.66 -10.06
CA TYR A 17 -7.33 10.39 -10.26
C TYR A 17 -6.16 9.62 -9.65
N SER A 18 -5.20 9.22 -10.50
CA SER A 18 -4.03 8.44 -10.09
C SER A 18 -4.36 7.13 -9.36
N GLN A 19 -5.50 6.51 -9.71
CA GLN A 19 -5.97 5.29 -9.07
C GLN A 19 -6.45 4.26 -10.11
N TRP A 20 -5.97 3.02 -9.96
CA TRP A 20 -6.28 1.90 -10.86
C TRP A 20 -6.74 0.68 -10.06
N LEU A 21 -7.58 -0.12 -10.70
CA LEU A 21 -7.96 -1.45 -10.25
C LEU A 21 -7.47 -2.45 -11.29
N ALA A 22 -6.81 -3.51 -10.82
CA ALA A 22 -6.33 -4.60 -11.68
C ALA A 22 -6.66 -5.96 -11.06
N CYS A 23 -6.48 -7.03 -11.82
CA CYS A 23 -6.45 -8.37 -11.24
C CYS A 23 -5.12 -8.59 -10.50
N CYS A 24 -5.21 -9.05 -9.27
CA CYS A 24 -4.05 -9.49 -8.50
C CYS A 24 -3.43 -10.72 -9.18
N PRO A 25 -2.13 -10.69 -9.51
CA PRO A 25 -1.44 -11.82 -10.13
C PRO A 25 -1.09 -12.92 -9.12
N ALA A 26 -1.08 -12.62 -7.82
CA ALA A 26 -0.67 -13.55 -6.76
C ALA A 26 -1.80 -14.48 -6.28
N CYS A 27 -3.07 -14.10 -6.42
CA CYS A 27 -4.21 -14.95 -6.07
C CYS A 27 -5.02 -15.37 -7.30
N GLN A 28 -5.54 -16.59 -7.24
CA GLN A 28 -6.39 -17.18 -8.29
C GLN A 28 -7.88 -17.19 -7.89
N GLU A 29 -8.22 -16.53 -6.79
CA GLU A 29 -9.57 -16.51 -6.25
C GLU A 29 -10.50 -15.55 -7.00
N PRO A 30 -11.82 -15.82 -7.00
CA PRO A 30 -12.79 -14.85 -7.48
C PRO A 30 -12.70 -13.54 -6.69
N GLY A 31 -12.84 -12.41 -7.38
CA GLY A 31 -12.75 -11.09 -6.74
C GLY A 31 -11.33 -10.59 -6.46
N ARG A 32 -10.29 -11.25 -7.00
CA ARG A 32 -8.84 -10.90 -6.94
C ARG A 32 -8.49 -9.47 -7.37
N THR A 33 -8.96 -8.48 -6.64
CA THR A 33 -8.85 -7.07 -7.02
C THR A 33 -7.65 -6.47 -6.33
N LEU A 34 -6.72 -5.98 -7.14
CA LEU A 34 -5.59 -5.18 -6.71
C LEU A 34 -5.92 -3.71 -6.89
N LEU A 35 -5.92 -2.96 -5.80
CA LEU A 35 -5.98 -1.51 -5.81
C LEU A 35 -4.57 -0.94 -5.94
N ILE A 36 -4.40 -0.01 -6.86
CA ILE A 36 -3.14 0.68 -7.11
C ILE A 36 -3.43 2.18 -7.05
N ARG A 37 -2.63 2.93 -6.30
CA ARG A 37 -2.77 4.38 -6.21
C ARG A 37 -1.40 5.03 -6.24
N SER A 38 -1.19 5.93 -7.19
CA SER A 38 -0.02 6.79 -7.21
C SER A 38 -0.34 8.08 -6.45
N ASN A 39 0.59 8.54 -5.63
CA ASN A 39 0.46 9.79 -4.89
C ASN A 39 1.48 10.82 -5.39
N SER A 40 1.14 12.11 -5.34
CA SER A 40 1.95 13.19 -5.92
C SER A 40 3.37 13.27 -5.37
N ASP A 41 3.60 12.79 -4.15
CA ASP A 41 4.90 12.83 -3.49
C ASP A 41 5.70 11.54 -3.67
N GLY A 42 5.42 10.81 -4.75
CA GLY A 42 6.30 9.82 -5.36
C GLY A 42 6.17 8.39 -4.85
N PHE A 43 5.12 8.07 -4.08
CA PHE A 43 4.87 6.70 -3.62
C PHE A 43 3.64 6.10 -4.31
N THR A 44 3.75 4.85 -4.72
CA THR A 44 2.65 4.03 -5.21
C THR A 44 2.24 3.03 -4.14
N LEU A 45 0.97 3.09 -3.74
CA LEU A 45 0.35 2.14 -2.83
C LEU A 45 -0.29 1.01 -3.61
N ILE A 46 -0.05 -0.22 -3.16
CA ILE A 46 -0.72 -1.41 -3.66
C ILE A 46 -1.45 -2.13 -2.52
N HIS A 47 -2.68 -2.56 -2.76
CA HIS A 47 -3.48 -3.27 -1.78
C HIS A 47 -4.32 -4.35 -2.45
N CYS A 48 -4.07 -5.61 -2.12
CA CYS A 48 -4.87 -6.74 -2.58
C CYS A 48 -6.06 -6.94 -1.62
N ARG A 49 -7.29 -6.93 -2.15
CA ARG A 49 -8.50 -7.15 -1.34
C ARG A 49 -8.60 -8.54 -0.72
N ASN A 50 -7.88 -9.52 -1.26
CA ASN A 50 -7.81 -10.88 -0.71
C ASN A 50 -6.64 -11.07 0.28
N GLY A 51 -5.95 -10.00 0.68
CA GLY A 51 -4.90 -10.06 1.70
C GLY A 51 -3.54 -10.57 1.23
N CYS A 52 -3.28 -10.64 -0.09
CA CYS A 52 -1.96 -11.01 -0.58
C CYS A 52 -0.89 -10.00 -0.11
N PRO A 53 0.27 -10.47 0.38
CA PRO A 53 1.34 -9.58 0.77
C PRO A 53 1.90 -8.84 -0.47
N PRO A 54 2.27 -7.55 -0.34
CA PRO A 54 2.74 -6.74 -1.47
C PRO A 54 3.94 -7.36 -2.20
N GLY A 55 4.87 -7.98 -1.46
CA GLY A 55 6.02 -8.66 -2.05
C GLY A 55 5.66 -9.81 -2.98
N PHE A 56 4.62 -10.59 -2.66
CA PHE A 56 4.14 -11.67 -3.54
C PHE A 56 3.47 -11.11 -4.79
N VAL A 57 2.72 -10.02 -4.65
CA VAL A 57 2.09 -9.32 -5.78
C VAL A 57 3.16 -8.83 -6.75
N LEU A 58 4.19 -8.15 -6.26
CA LEU A 58 5.30 -7.64 -7.08
C LEU A 58 6.10 -8.77 -7.73
N HIS A 59 6.41 -9.83 -6.96
CA HIS A 59 7.10 -11.00 -7.47
C HIS A 59 6.31 -11.70 -8.59
N ALA A 60 4.99 -11.89 -8.41
CA ALA A 60 4.12 -12.49 -9.42
C ALA A 60 3.95 -11.59 -10.66
N ALA A 61 4.01 -10.27 -10.49
CA ALA A 61 4.06 -9.30 -11.60
C ALA A 61 5.47 -9.17 -12.24
N GLY A 62 6.50 -9.82 -11.67
CA GLY A 62 7.88 -9.77 -12.16
C GLY A 62 8.55 -8.40 -12.03
N VAL A 63 8.04 -7.50 -11.18
CA VAL A 63 8.55 -6.13 -11.01
C VAL A 63 9.36 -6.00 -9.72
N PRO A 64 10.41 -5.15 -9.71
CA PRO A 64 11.14 -4.84 -8.49
C PRO A 64 10.35 -3.88 -7.59
N TRP A 65 10.68 -3.85 -6.31
CA TRP A 65 10.13 -2.91 -5.33
C TRP A 65 10.32 -1.45 -5.72
N SER A 66 11.37 -1.12 -6.46
CA SER A 66 11.65 0.23 -6.95
C SER A 66 10.51 0.81 -7.80
N VAL A 67 9.67 -0.02 -8.42
CA VAL A 67 8.51 0.47 -9.21
C VAL A 67 7.50 1.23 -8.35
N LEU A 68 7.46 0.96 -7.04
CA LEU A 68 6.57 1.64 -6.10
C LEU A 68 7.05 3.05 -5.73
N PHE A 69 8.28 3.41 -6.08
CA PHE A 69 8.89 4.68 -5.72
C PHE A 69 9.25 5.44 -7.01
N SER A 70 8.67 6.62 -7.18
CA SER A 70 9.04 7.53 -8.26
C SER A 70 10.30 8.30 -7.91
N ASP A 71 11.00 8.79 -8.93
CA ASP A 71 12.15 9.67 -8.73
C ASP A 71 11.70 10.92 -7.95
N GLY A 72 12.39 11.20 -6.84
CA GLY A 72 12.00 12.28 -5.92
C GLY A 72 11.00 11.92 -4.83
N ALA A 73 10.75 10.62 -4.56
CA ALA A 73 9.92 10.17 -3.44
C ALA A 73 10.35 10.82 -2.11
N GLN A 74 9.54 11.75 -1.60
CA GLN A 74 9.85 12.52 -0.40
C GLN A 74 9.43 11.72 0.84
N ARG A 75 10.36 11.43 1.75
CA ARG A 75 10.00 10.90 3.06
C ARG A 75 9.09 11.93 3.76
N ARG A 76 7.79 11.63 3.83
CA ARG A 76 6.75 12.50 4.41
C ARG A 76 6.99 12.84 5.88
N HIS A 77 7.73 11.97 6.55
CA HIS A 77 8.04 12.10 7.95
C HIS A 77 9.54 11.91 8.12
N ALA A 78 10.24 13.01 8.41
CA ALA A 78 11.44 12.90 9.20
C ALA A 78 11.03 12.25 10.54
N TRP A 79 11.80 11.25 10.93
CA TRP A 79 11.73 10.53 12.20
C TRP A 79 11.28 11.40 13.40
N PRO A 80 10.58 10.81 14.36
CA PRO A 80 9.24 11.21 14.77
C PRO A 80 9.16 12.66 15.26
N PRO A 81 7.99 13.29 15.07
CA PRO A 81 7.72 14.60 15.64
C PRO A 81 7.86 14.58 17.16
N GLU A 82 8.24 15.71 17.74
CA GLU A 82 8.62 15.84 19.16
C GLU A 82 7.55 15.28 20.12
N TRP A 83 6.27 15.44 19.78
CA TRP A 83 5.13 14.92 20.56
C TRP A 83 5.08 13.39 20.68
N TRP A 84 5.81 12.62 19.85
CA TRP A 84 5.95 11.16 19.99
C TRP A 84 7.05 10.79 21.00
N ARG A 85 8.00 11.70 21.29
CA ARG A 85 9.00 11.50 22.34
C ARG A 85 8.38 11.63 23.72
N GLU A 86 7.35 12.47 23.84
CA GLU A 86 6.54 12.56 25.02
C GLU A 86 5.71 11.27 25.17
N PRO A 87 5.69 10.64 26.36
CA PRO A 87 4.78 9.55 26.61
C PRO A 87 3.34 10.02 26.36
N PRO A 88 2.44 9.16 25.82
CA PRO A 88 1.05 9.54 25.62
C PRO A 88 0.46 10.09 26.92
N ARG A 89 -0.37 11.14 26.82
CA ARG A 89 -1.02 11.76 27.99
C ARG A 89 -1.93 10.81 28.78
N TYR A 90 -2.23 9.63 28.23
CA TYR A 90 -2.97 8.57 28.90
C TYR A 90 -2.03 7.46 29.35
N GLU A 91 -2.31 6.91 30.53
CA GLU A 91 -1.62 5.73 31.06
C GLU A 91 -1.73 4.56 30.07
N ARG A 92 -0.62 3.85 29.85
CA ARG A 92 -0.55 2.67 28.97
C ARG A 92 -1.24 1.44 29.57
N GLU A 93 -1.77 1.54 30.77
CA GLU A 93 -2.45 0.42 31.42
C GLU A 93 -3.63 0.00 30.52
N PRO A 94 -3.67 -1.25 30.03
CA PRO A 94 -4.83 -1.74 29.33
C PRO A 94 -6.03 -1.59 30.26
N ARG A 95 -7.09 -0.91 29.82
CA ARG A 95 -8.32 -0.82 30.61
C ARG A 95 -8.77 -2.26 30.91
N PRO A 96 -8.97 -2.63 32.18
CA PRO A 96 -9.45 -3.97 32.49
C PRO A 96 -10.73 -4.21 31.71
N MET A 97 -10.81 -5.37 31.06
CA MET A 97 -11.99 -5.79 30.33
C MET A 97 -13.12 -5.84 31.36
N VAL A 98 -14.12 -4.97 31.21
CA VAL A 98 -15.30 -5.02 32.08
C VAL A 98 -16.02 -6.31 31.71
N GLU A 99 -15.95 -7.32 32.58
CA GLU A 99 -16.73 -8.55 32.44
C GLU A 99 -18.22 -8.16 32.45
N GLN A 100 -18.94 -8.55 31.39
CA GLN A 100 -20.40 -8.53 31.31
C GLN A 100 -20.93 -9.93 31.59
#